data_AF-A0A0B2UMN7-F1
#
_entry.id   AF-A0A0B2UMN7-F1
#
_cell.length_a   1.000
_cell.length_b   1.000
_cell.length_c   1.000
_cell.angle_alpha   90.00
_cell.angle_beta   90.00
_cell.angle_gamma   90.00
#
_symmetry.space_group_name_H-M   'P 1'
#
loop_
_entity.id
_entity.type
_entity.pdbx_description
1 polymer ?
#
loop_
_entity_poly.entity_id
_entity_poly.type
_entity_poly.pdbx_seq_one_letter_code
_entity_poly.pdbx_strand_id
1 'polypeptide(L)'
;MDEAKTLLNELIGKFKNPVEKQVLAALSLQMKEGRHKIESVTKTLQENMQLFRKKNMQLESEVRKYSYALTKKNDTFAELNTEKLRLAKKIVELEDENEKLRASIIETDKKIQEAEEKIRNMNRPSFNEIYLEIVKGFGMEFVEKSDGTWLRIKSRKMNDVFMMPIDTCTNMLDVADMVWVKI
;
A
#
# COMPACT_ATOMS: atom_id res chain seq x y z
N MET A 1 -92.43 84.82 29.02
CA MET A 1 -91.84 83.47 29.22
C MET A 1 -91.36 82.83 27.92
N ASP A 2 -91.98 83.14 26.77
CA ASP A 2 -91.55 82.58 25.48
C ASP A 2 -90.22 83.13 24.95
N GLU A 3 -89.89 84.41 25.17
CA GLU A 3 -88.59 85.00 24.80
C GLU A 3 -87.41 84.37 25.53
N ALA A 4 -87.57 84.06 26.82
CA ALA A 4 -86.53 83.39 27.60
C ALA A 4 -86.31 81.95 27.10
N LYS A 5 -87.37 81.26 26.65
CA LYS A 5 -87.25 79.94 26.01
C LYS A 5 -86.62 80.01 24.62
N THR A 6 -86.87 81.07 23.85
CA THR A 6 -86.25 81.24 22.52
C THR A 6 -84.77 81.60 22.65
N LEU A 7 -84.40 82.49 23.56
CA LEU A 7 -83.00 82.80 23.89
C LEU A 7 -82.25 81.60 24.44
N LEU A 8 -82.89 80.78 25.29
CA LEU A 8 -82.29 79.55 25.79
C LEU A 8 -82.10 78.52 24.67
N ASN A 9 -83.06 78.38 23.76
CA ASN A 9 -82.92 77.48 22.60
C ASN A 9 -81.92 77.99 21.55
N GLU A 10 -81.76 79.30 21.36
CA GLU A 10 -80.70 79.88 20.55
C GLU A 10 -79.32 79.73 21.21
N LEU A 11 -79.21 79.90 22.53
CA LEU A 11 -77.98 79.60 23.27
C LEU A 11 -77.65 78.11 23.18
N ILE A 12 -78.62 77.22 23.39
CA ILE A 12 -78.45 75.76 23.25
C ILE A 12 -78.10 75.39 21.79
N GLY A 13 -78.66 76.09 20.81
CA GLY A 13 -78.32 75.95 19.38
C GLY A 13 -76.90 76.43 19.06
N LYS A 14 -76.44 77.52 19.69
CA LYS A 14 -75.05 78.04 19.61
C LYS A 14 -74.06 77.16 20.38
N PHE A 15 -74.52 76.48 21.44
CA PHE A 15 -73.76 75.51 22.25
C PHE A 15 -73.72 74.09 21.65
N LYS A 16 -74.42 73.81 20.54
CA LYS A 16 -74.04 72.70 19.63
C LYS A 16 -72.75 73.07 18.92
N ASN A 17 -71.68 73.10 19.70
CA ASN A 17 -70.43 73.76 19.38
C ASN A 17 -69.82 73.13 18.11
N PRO A 18 -69.79 73.86 16.98
CA PRO A 18 -69.23 73.36 15.72
C PRO A 18 -67.78 72.89 15.89
N VAL A 19 -67.08 73.52 16.82
CA VAL A 19 -65.69 73.21 17.20
C VAL A 19 -65.60 71.83 17.85
N GLU A 20 -66.46 71.48 18.79
CA GLU A 20 -66.45 70.13 19.40
C GLU A 20 -66.74 69.04 18.37
N LYS A 21 -67.67 69.30 17.45
CA LYS A 21 -67.99 68.35 16.37
C LYS A 21 -66.81 68.19 15.39
N GLN A 22 -66.09 69.26 15.09
CA GLN A 22 -64.86 69.23 14.29
C GLN A 22 -63.71 68.52 15.02
N VAL A 23 -63.53 68.77 16.31
CA VAL A 23 -62.53 68.09 17.15
C VAL A 23 -62.80 66.60 17.23
N LEU A 24 -64.06 66.18 17.48
CA LEU A 24 -64.45 64.78 17.48
C LEU A 24 -64.26 64.11 16.11
N ALA A 25 -64.57 64.81 15.02
CA ALA A 25 -64.32 64.31 13.66
C ALA A 25 -62.82 64.12 13.41
N ALA A 26 -61.99 65.09 13.80
CA ALA A 26 -60.54 65.01 13.67
C ALA A 26 -59.94 63.87 14.52
N LEU A 27 -60.41 63.70 15.77
CA LEU A 27 -60.01 62.59 16.64
C LEU A 27 -60.41 61.24 16.05
N SER A 28 -61.62 61.14 15.50
CA SER A 28 -62.09 59.90 14.85
C SER A 28 -61.26 59.55 13.61
N LEU A 29 -60.83 60.57 12.85
CA LEU A 29 -59.97 60.41 11.68
C LEU A 29 -58.57 59.96 12.11
N GLN A 30 -57.96 60.61 13.10
CA GLN A 30 -56.67 60.20 13.67
C GLN A 30 -56.70 58.77 14.21
N MET A 31 -57.76 58.38 14.92
CA MET A 31 -57.92 57.01 15.41
C MET A 31 -58.03 56.01 14.25
N LYS A 32 -58.75 56.34 13.18
CA LYS A 32 -58.88 55.49 12.00
C LYS A 32 -57.55 55.33 11.26
N GLU A 33 -56.80 56.41 11.09
CA GLU A 33 -55.46 56.39 10.51
C GLU A 33 -54.47 55.60 11.37
N GLY A 34 -54.52 55.80 12.69
CA GLY A 34 -53.72 55.02 13.65
C GLY A 34 -54.02 53.53 13.57
N ARG A 35 -55.30 53.16 13.49
CA ARG A 35 -55.73 51.76 13.32
C ARG A 35 -55.21 51.16 12.02
N HIS A 36 -55.32 51.88 10.90
CA HIS A 36 -54.78 51.41 9.62
C HIS A 36 -53.26 51.25 9.62
N LYS A 37 -52.52 52.16 10.26
CA LYS A 37 -51.06 52.01 10.41
C LYS A 37 -50.72 50.74 11.20
N ILE A 38 -51.41 50.50 12.32
CA ILE A 38 -51.21 49.31 13.14
C ILE A 38 -51.56 48.03 12.38
N GLU A 39 -52.68 48.00 11.66
CA GLU A 39 -53.08 46.87 10.82
C GLU A 39 -52.03 46.57 9.74
N SER A 40 -51.54 47.60 9.06
CA SER A 40 -50.49 47.46 8.04
C SER A 40 -49.21 46.87 8.63
N VAL A 41 -48.73 47.40 9.76
CA VAL A 41 -47.52 46.92 10.43
C VAL A 41 -47.69 45.48 10.92
N THR A 42 -48.85 45.16 11.48
CA THR A 42 -49.16 43.80 11.96
C THR A 42 -49.15 42.80 10.82
N LYS A 43 -49.72 43.16 9.66
CA LYS A 43 -49.72 42.33 8.47
C LYS A 43 -48.29 42.08 7.97
N THR A 44 -47.46 43.11 7.87
CA THR A 44 -46.05 42.97 7.47
C THR A 44 -45.26 42.10 8.45
N LEU A 45 -45.48 42.26 9.76
CA LEU A 45 -44.86 41.41 10.78
C LEU A 45 -45.27 39.94 10.62
N GLN A 46 -46.55 39.69 10.33
CA GLN A 46 -47.08 38.35 10.14
C GLN A 46 -46.48 37.68 8.89
N GLU A 47 -46.35 38.42 7.79
CA GLU A 47 -45.69 37.98 6.56
C GLU A 47 -44.20 37.66 6.81
N ASN A 48 -43.48 38.56 7.51
CA ASN A 48 -42.08 38.34 7.87
C ASN A 48 -41.91 37.12 8.77
N MET A 49 -42.79 36.93 9.75
CA MET A 49 -42.75 35.78 10.65
C MET A 49 -42.96 34.46 9.89
N GLN A 50 -43.83 34.43 8.89
CA GLN A 50 -43.99 33.27 8.00
C GLN A 50 -42.73 33.03 7.15
N LEU A 51 -42.12 34.09 6.62
CA LEU A 51 -40.87 34.00 5.87
C LEU A 51 -39.74 33.42 6.73
N PHE A 52 -39.58 33.91 7.96
CA PHE A 52 -38.57 33.41 8.90
C PHE A 52 -38.81 31.95 9.27
N ARG A 53 -40.06 31.54 9.51
CA ARG A 53 -40.39 30.11 9.73
C ARG A 53 -39.96 29.23 8.56
N LYS A 54 -40.19 29.66 7.32
CA LYS A 54 -39.75 28.92 6.12
C LYS A 54 -38.23 28.82 6.06
N LYS A 55 -37.52 29.93 6.29
CA LYS A 55 -36.04 29.92 6.33
C LYS A 55 -35.50 29.02 7.43
N ASN A 56 -36.13 29.02 8.62
CA ASN A 56 -35.70 28.16 9.72
C ASN A 56 -35.84 26.67 9.36
N MET A 57 -36.98 26.27 8.75
CA MET A 57 -37.16 24.90 8.27
C MET A 57 -36.14 24.50 7.19
N GLN A 58 -35.77 25.43 6.30
CA GLN A 58 -34.72 25.20 5.30
C GLN A 58 -33.36 24.98 5.97
N LEU A 59 -32.97 25.86 6.89
CA LEU A 59 -31.72 25.74 7.65
C LEU A 59 -31.67 24.43 8.46
N GLU A 60 -32.74 24.04 9.13
CA GLU A 60 -32.81 22.76 9.84
C GLU A 60 -32.66 21.55 8.91
N SER A 61 -33.15 21.65 7.67
CA SER A 61 -32.95 20.61 6.65
C SER A 61 -31.50 20.55 6.20
N GLU A 62 -30.88 21.70 5.95
CA GLU A 62 -29.46 21.79 5.59
C GLU A 62 -28.55 21.25 6.70
N VAL A 63 -28.80 21.64 7.95
CA VAL A 63 -28.07 21.11 9.12
C VAL A 63 -28.17 19.59 9.16
N ARG A 64 -29.37 19.02 8.98
CA ARG A 64 -29.55 17.56 8.93
C ARG A 64 -28.75 16.90 7.79
N LYS A 65 -28.74 17.50 6.60
CA LYS A 65 -27.96 17.01 5.46
C LYS A 65 -26.46 17.04 5.75
N TYR A 66 -25.95 18.14 6.31
CA TYR A 66 -24.53 18.26 6.65
C TYR A 66 -24.13 17.30 7.77
N SER A 67 -24.96 17.12 8.79
CA SER A 67 -24.71 16.14 9.84
C SER A 67 -24.64 14.71 9.28
N TYR A 68 -25.57 14.34 8.39
CA TYR A 68 -25.53 13.03 7.73
C TYR A 68 -24.27 12.85 6.87
N ALA A 69 -23.90 13.88 6.09
CA ALA A 69 -22.69 13.85 5.27
C ALA A 69 -21.41 13.74 6.12
N LEU A 70 -21.38 14.40 7.28
CA LEU A 70 -20.28 14.31 8.23
C LEU A 70 -20.16 12.90 8.82
N THR A 71 -21.28 12.30 9.26
CA THR A 71 -21.29 10.92 9.75
C THR A 71 -20.75 9.96 8.68
N LYS A 72 -21.25 10.06 7.45
CA LYS A 72 -20.77 9.21 6.35
C LYS A 72 -19.27 9.37 6.09
N LYS A 73 -18.74 10.60 6.16
CA LYS A 73 -17.30 10.83 6.01
C LYS A 73 -16.50 10.23 7.17
N ASN A 74 -17.00 10.30 8.40
CA ASN A 74 -16.36 9.70 9.55
C ASN A 74 -16.32 8.17 9.44
N ASP A 75 -17.40 7.55 8.96
CA ASP A 75 -17.45 6.11 8.73
C ASP A 75 -16.41 5.69 7.68
N THR A 76 -16.36 6.38 6.53
CA THR A 76 -15.34 6.13 5.50
C THR A 76 -13.92 6.35 6.03
N PHE A 77 -13.71 7.36 6.88
CA PHE A 77 -12.40 7.60 7.50
C PHE A 77 -12.00 6.46 8.45
N ALA A 78 -12.94 5.94 9.24
CA ALA A 78 -12.70 4.82 10.13
C ALA A 78 -12.36 3.54 9.36
N GLU A 79 -13.07 3.26 8.26
CA GLU A 79 -12.78 2.14 7.35
C GLU A 79 -11.38 2.26 6.75
N LEU A 80 -11.03 3.43 6.21
CA LEU A 80 -9.71 3.69 5.65
C LEU A 80 -8.60 3.55 6.67
N ASN A 81 -8.82 4.01 7.90
CA ASN A 81 -7.82 3.92 8.96
C ASN A 81 -7.60 2.47 9.41
N THR A 82 -8.67 1.67 9.44
CA THR A 82 -8.60 0.23 9.72
C THR A 82 -7.82 -0.49 8.63
N GLU A 83 -8.10 -0.17 7.36
CA GLU A 83 -7.40 -0.76 6.23
C GLU A 83 -5.92 -0.35 6.19
N LYS A 84 -5.62 0.92 6.48
CA LYS A 84 -4.24 1.42 6.62
C LYS A 84 -3.48 0.62 7.69
N LEU A 85 -4.09 0.37 8.84
CA LEU A 85 -3.46 -0.41 9.90
C LEU A 85 -3.24 -1.86 9.48
N ARG A 86 -4.19 -2.48 8.77
CA ARG A 86 -4.07 -3.84 8.23
C ARG A 86 -2.90 -3.95 7.25
N LEU A 87 -2.80 -3.00 6.32
CA LEU A 87 -1.72 -2.94 5.34
C LEU A 87 -0.36 -2.71 6.02
N ALA A 88 -0.28 -1.82 7.01
CA ALA A 88 0.95 -1.59 7.76
C ALA A 88 1.44 -2.86 8.46
N LYS A 89 0.53 -3.63 9.09
CA LYS A 89 0.89 -4.94 9.66
C LYS A 89 1.39 -5.89 8.59
N LYS A 90 0.74 -5.93 7.42
CA LYS A 90 1.16 -6.81 6.34
C LYS A 90 2.54 -6.45 5.78
N ILE A 91 2.89 -5.16 5.73
CA ILE A 91 4.23 -4.72 5.33
C ILE A 91 5.27 -5.28 6.29
N VAL A 92 5.06 -5.13 7.61
CA VAL A 92 5.99 -5.65 8.62
C VAL A 92 6.15 -7.17 8.50
N GLU A 93 5.05 -7.91 8.33
CA GLU A 93 5.12 -9.37 8.11
C GLU A 93 5.94 -9.74 6.88
N LEU A 94 5.76 -9.00 5.77
CA LEU A 94 6.49 -9.26 4.53
C LEU A 94 7.97 -8.86 4.64
N GLU A 95 8.29 -7.82 5.41
CA GLU A 95 9.67 -7.44 5.71
C GLU A 95 10.38 -8.53 6.52
N ASP A 96 9.73 -9.06 7.55
CA ASP A 96 10.23 -10.19 8.35
C ASP A 96 10.44 -11.46 7.48
N GLU A 97 9.48 -11.77 6.60
CA GLU A 97 9.60 -12.89 5.65
C GLU A 97 10.77 -12.68 4.68
N ASN A 98 10.96 -11.45 4.18
CA ASN A 98 12.06 -11.11 3.29
C ASN A 98 13.41 -11.29 3.98
N GLU A 99 13.54 -10.85 5.23
CA GLU A 99 14.76 -11.01 6.01
C GLU A 99 15.10 -12.49 6.23
N LYS A 100 14.11 -13.32 6.58
CA LYS A 100 14.27 -14.78 6.69
C LYS A 100 14.71 -15.42 5.37
N LEU A 101 14.12 -15.02 4.26
CA LEU A 101 14.50 -15.51 2.94
C LEU A 101 15.94 -15.11 2.58
N ARG A 102 16.35 -13.87 2.87
CA ARG A 102 17.73 -13.42 2.66
C ARG A 102 18.72 -14.25 3.48
N ALA A 103 18.42 -14.50 4.75
CA ALA A 103 19.25 -15.35 5.59
C ALA A 103 19.36 -16.78 5.03
N SER A 104 18.24 -17.34 4.57
CA SER A 104 18.19 -18.68 3.95
C SER A 104 19.00 -18.76 2.64
N ILE A 105 18.95 -17.71 1.81
CA ILE A 105 19.76 -17.62 0.59
C ILE A 105 21.25 -17.64 0.94
N ILE A 106 21.68 -16.81 1.91
CA ILE A 106 23.08 -16.76 2.34
C ILE A 106 23.55 -18.13 2.85
N GLU A 107 22.72 -18.82 3.64
CA GLU A 107 23.05 -20.15 4.14
C GLU A 107 23.16 -21.18 3.00
N THR A 108 22.25 -21.11 2.04
CA THR A 108 22.23 -22.01 0.88
C THR A 108 23.44 -21.76 -0.03
N ASP A 109 23.79 -20.50 -0.30
CA ASP A 109 24.97 -20.12 -1.08
C ASP A 109 26.25 -20.64 -0.42
N LYS A 110 26.34 -20.55 0.91
CA LYS A 110 27.48 -21.13 1.64
C LYS A 110 27.57 -22.65 1.45
N LYS A 111 26.45 -23.37 1.54
CA LYS A 111 26.41 -24.82 1.30
C LYS A 111 26.79 -25.17 -0.14
N ILE A 112 26.38 -24.36 -1.12
CA ILE A 112 26.78 -24.53 -2.52
C ILE A 112 28.29 -24.36 -2.66
N GLN A 113 28.87 -23.30 -2.10
CA GLN A 113 30.31 -23.07 -2.14
C GLN A 113 31.11 -24.22 -1.51
N GLU A 114 30.67 -24.73 -0.35
CA GLU A 114 31.30 -25.89 0.30
C GLU A 114 31.20 -27.16 -0.58
N ALA A 115 30.07 -27.38 -1.25
CA ALA A 115 29.89 -28.51 -2.16
C ALA A 115 30.76 -28.37 -3.42
N GLU A 116 30.83 -27.18 -4.02
CA GLU A 116 31.71 -26.89 -5.15
C GLU A 116 33.18 -27.08 -4.80
N GLU A 117 33.61 -26.68 -3.60
CA GLU A 117 34.96 -26.91 -3.14
C GLU A 117 35.28 -28.40 -2.97
N LYS A 118 34.36 -29.18 -2.42
CA LYS A 118 34.48 -30.64 -2.36
C LYS A 118 34.62 -31.25 -3.75
N ILE A 119 33.80 -30.81 -4.71
CA ILE A 119 33.88 -31.27 -6.10
C ILE A 119 35.22 -30.91 -6.72
N ARG A 120 35.71 -29.67 -6.53
CA ARG A 120 37.04 -29.25 -7.00
C ARG A 120 38.15 -30.12 -6.40
N ASN A 121 38.05 -30.46 -5.12
CA ASN A 121 39.04 -31.31 -4.46
C ASN A 121 38.99 -32.77 -4.95
N MET A 122 37.81 -33.32 -5.24
CA MET A 122 37.66 -34.66 -5.82
C MET A 122 38.09 -34.73 -7.29
N ASN A 123 37.88 -33.66 -8.06
CA ASN A 123 38.24 -33.59 -9.47
C ASN A 123 39.71 -33.19 -9.72
N ARG A 124 40.49 -32.95 -8.67
CA ARG A 124 41.94 -32.79 -8.82
C ARG A 124 42.53 -34.17 -9.08
N PRO A 125 43.17 -34.39 -10.25
CA PRO A 125 43.79 -35.67 -10.51
C PRO A 125 44.87 -35.90 -9.46
N SER A 126 44.86 -37.09 -8.87
CA SER A 126 45.90 -37.51 -7.94
C SER A 126 47.26 -37.52 -8.64
N PHE A 127 48.33 -37.39 -7.88
CA PHE A 127 49.69 -37.51 -8.41
C PHE A 127 49.87 -38.79 -9.24
N ASN A 128 49.24 -39.88 -8.80
CA ASN A 128 49.27 -41.17 -9.49
C ASN A 128 48.53 -41.14 -10.83
N GLU A 129 47.37 -40.49 -10.94
CA GLU A 129 46.65 -40.36 -12.21
C GLU A 129 47.41 -39.49 -13.21
N ILE A 130 47.99 -38.37 -12.75
CA ILE A 130 48.87 -37.54 -13.59
C ILE A 130 50.08 -38.35 -14.06
N TYR A 131 50.73 -39.07 -13.14
CA TYR A 131 51.88 -39.91 -13.45
C TYR A 131 51.53 -41.00 -14.48
N LEU A 132 50.41 -41.71 -14.29
CA LEU A 132 49.95 -42.73 -15.23
C LEU A 132 49.65 -42.14 -16.61
N GLU A 133 49.08 -40.94 -16.67
CA GLU A 133 48.79 -40.29 -17.95
C GLU A 133 50.07 -39.81 -18.66
N ILE A 134 51.06 -39.31 -17.90
CA ILE A 134 52.39 -39.01 -18.42
C ILE A 134 53.06 -40.29 -18.97
N VAL A 135 53.02 -41.39 -18.22
CA VAL A 135 53.57 -42.70 -18.61
C VAL A 135 52.91 -43.22 -19.89
N LYS A 136 51.58 -43.09 -20.03
CA LYS A 136 50.87 -43.36 -21.30
C LYS A 136 51.31 -42.45 -22.44
N GLY A 137 51.60 -41.18 -22.16
CA GLY A 137 52.18 -40.24 -23.12
C GLY A 137 53.52 -40.71 -23.71
N PHE A 138 54.32 -41.43 -22.92
CA PHE A 138 55.54 -42.11 -23.37
C PHE A 138 55.29 -43.46 -24.06
N GLY A 139 54.03 -43.81 -24.33
CA GLY A 139 53.65 -45.04 -25.01
C GLY A 139 53.60 -46.28 -24.12
N MET A 140 53.65 -46.12 -22.80
CA MET A 140 53.63 -47.21 -21.83
C MET A 140 52.25 -47.37 -21.19
N GLU A 141 51.72 -48.59 -21.13
CA GLU A 141 50.40 -48.87 -20.57
C GLU A 141 50.40 -50.17 -19.79
N PHE A 142 49.89 -50.15 -18.57
CA PHE A 142 49.75 -51.34 -17.74
C PHE A 142 48.44 -52.06 -18.09
N VAL A 143 48.51 -53.35 -18.39
CA VAL A 143 47.40 -54.20 -18.79
C VAL A 143 47.34 -55.40 -17.86
N GLU A 144 46.25 -55.55 -17.12
CA GLU A 144 45.98 -56.76 -16.34
C GLU A 144 45.49 -57.88 -17.25
N LYS A 145 46.12 -59.05 -17.14
CA LYS A 145 45.68 -60.30 -17.76
C LYS A 145 45.45 -61.35 -16.66
N SER A 146 44.79 -62.44 -17.02
CA SER A 146 44.49 -63.57 -16.11
C SER A 146 45.70 -64.11 -15.35
N ASP A 147 46.92 -63.87 -15.87
CA ASP A 147 48.17 -64.45 -15.38
C ASP A 147 49.10 -63.39 -14.73
N GLY A 148 48.64 -62.15 -14.52
CA GLY A 148 49.41 -61.08 -13.87
C GLY A 148 49.34 -59.72 -14.56
N THR A 149 50.14 -58.75 -14.09
CA THR A 149 50.19 -57.38 -14.64
C THR A 149 51.28 -57.28 -15.71
N TRP A 150 50.91 -56.81 -16.91
CA TRP A 150 51.80 -56.65 -18.06
C TRP A 150 52.02 -55.17 -18.39
N LEU A 151 53.24 -54.78 -18.71
CA LEU A 151 53.57 -53.47 -19.27
C LEU A 151 53.59 -53.54 -20.81
N ARG A 152 52.71 -52.82 -21.48
CA ARG A 152 52.68 -52.62 -22.92
C ARG A 152 53.46 -51.36 -23.29
N ILE A 153 54.45 -51.46 -24.18
CA ILE A 153 55.27 -50.33 -24.63
C ILE A 153 55.12 -50.19 -26.14
N LYS A 154 54.61 -49.06 -26.61
CA LYS A 154 54.55 -48.70 -28.03
C LYS A 154 55.79 -47.91 -28.41
N SER A 155 56.73 -48.57 -29.09
CA SER A 155 57.96 -47.93 -29.55
C SER A 155 57.72 -47.15 -30.83
N ARG A 156 57.98 -45.83 -30.83
CA ARG A 156 57.98 -45.05 -32.08
C ARG A 156 59.20 -45.35 -32.94
N LYS A 157 60.35 -45.67 -32.33
CA LYS A 157 61.59 -46.00 -33.06
C LYS A 157 61.50 -47.32 -33.82
N MET A 158 60.91 -48.34 -33.20
CA MET A 158 60.80 -49.68 -33.78
C MET A 158 59.47 -49.92 -34.51
N ASN A 159 58.52 -48.98 -34.41
CA ASN A 159 57.16 -49.07 -34.94
C ASN A 159 56.44 -50.37 -34.56
N ASP A 160 56.63 -50.80 -33.32
CA ASP A 160 56.18 -52.09 -32.80
C ASP A 160 55.67 -51.97 -31.35
N VAL A 161 54.89 -52.96 -30.90
CA VAL A 161 54.26 -53.00 -29.57
C VAL A 161 54.83 -54.17 -28.78
N PHE A 162 55.59 -53.85 -27.74
CA PHE A 162 56.16 -54.83 -26.82
C PHE A 162 55.23 -55.03 -25.62
N MET A 163 55.18 -56.25 -25.08
CA MET A 163 54.53 -56.53 -23.79
C MET A 163 55.49 -57.29 -22.88
N MET A 164 55.57 -56.87 -21.62
CA MET A 164 56.48 -57.44 -20.63
C MET A 164 55.73 -57.75 -19.33
N PRO A 165 55.87 -58.96 -18.77
CA PRO A 165 55.27 -59.29 -17.47
C PRO A 165 56.07 -58.61 -16.35
N ILE A 166 55.38 -57.83 -15.50
CA ILE A 166 56.02 -57.09 -14.40
C ILE A 166 56.33 -58.03 -13.23
N ASP A 167 55.44 -59.00 -13.00
CA ASP A 167 55.50 -59.90 -11.83
C ASP A 167 56.72 -60.84 -11.85
N THR A 168 57.38 -60.98 -13.01
CA THR A 168 58.59 -61.81 -13.16
C THR A 168 59.90 -61.04 -12.99
N CYS A 169 59.87 -59.70 -12.87
CA CYS A 169 61.08 -58.89 -12.74
C CYS A 169 61.41 -58.64 -11.26
N THR A 170 62.52 -59.21 -10.78
CA THR A 170 62.92 -59.13 -9.36
C THR A 170 63.51 -57.76 -8.98
N ASN A 171 63.88 -56.92 -9.96
CA ASN A 171 64.51 -55.62 -9.76
C ASN A 171 63.91 -54.55 -10.69
N MET A 172 63.53 -53.40 -10.12
CA MET A 172 62.93 -52.27 -10.85
C MET A 172 63.91 -51.60 -11.82
N LEU A 173 65.22 -51.68 -11.58
CA LEU A 173 66.24 -51.13 -12.48
C LEU A 173 66.31 -51.88 -13.81
N ASP A 174 66.20 -53.21 -13.78
CA ASP A 174 66.25 -54.04 -15.00
C ASP A 174 65.04 -53.77 -15.90
N VAL A 175 63.87 -53.51 -15.29
CA VAL A 175 62.66 -53.07 -15.97
C VAL A 175 62.86 -51.72 -16.64
N ALA A 176 63.47 -50.76 -15.93
CA ALA A 176 63.72 -49.41 -16.45
C ALA A 176 64.70 -49.42 -17.64
N ASP A 177 65.77 -50.21 -17.56
CA ASP A 177 66.74 -50.35 -18.65
C ASP A 177 66.12 -51.01 -19.88
N MET A 178 65.30 -52.05 -19.69
CA MET A 178 64.57 -52.69 -20.80
C MET A 178 63.57 -51.76 -21.47
N VAL A 179 62.89 -50.92 -20.68
CA VAL A 179 61.96 -49.89 -21.18
C VAL A 179 62.74 -48.82 -21.97
N TRP A 180 63.86 -48.34 -21.45
CA TRP A 180 64.66 -47.27 -22.08
C TRP A 180 65.27 -47.69 -23.42
N VAL A 181 65.64 -48.97 -23.57
CA VAL A 181 66.09 -49.54 -24.85
C VAL A 181 64.98 -49.56 -25.91
N LYS A 182 63.70 -49.57 -25.47
CA LYS A 182 62.53 -49.80 -26.34
C LYS A 182 61.72 -48.53 -26.64
N ILE A 183 61.85 -47.44 -25.87
CA ILE A 183 61.22 -46.14 -26.16
C ILE A 183 62.02 -45.37 -27.24
#